data_AF-A0A9P6PLP1-F1
#
_entry.id   AF-A0A9P6PLP1-F1
#
_cell.length_a   1.000
_cell.length_b   1.000
_cell.length_c   1.000
_cell.angle_alpha   90.00
_cell.angle_beta   90.00
_cell.angle_gamma   90.00
#
_symmetry.space_group_name_H-M   'P 1'
#
loop_
_entity.id
_entity.type
_entity.pdbx_description
1 polymer ?
#
loop_
_entity_poly.entity_id
_entity_poly.type
_entity_poly.pdbx_seq_one_letter_code
_entity_poly.pdbx_strand_id
1 'polypeptide(L)'
;MTDNRLSLWCLVDGKPTSKAFSVKIASDDTVDGLKKLIKAESAVEFKDVDANDLTLWRVSITVVAEDKHIAILLNEIDSKTELVPTDDLSDIFEDNRPKKTIHILVQRPPLVHAPISARVSTPLSDHLSDESRPGAPLSGDLRVDIKKIADKFFATGSKHADFLDMSGCGKTRSVIELLCLQWGFYFNAAEKDLGSSDLSQLAEFLDAKTMEEQGPPQNTVFASNMTLVLFLSRILVLKYCLQIPDCRQTFSSASWAVLQVCPHMFQDVFAGLFSILYNRLEGLTIFELALRPIVRDEFLSVQETLATHAYPNFSSGTKLRLVVDEAQILGDNGSELFQSSFMETDPQPMLSPILNGFRKAGDQDLTIIYCGVGLSIQTLHWALGSGHGVKEEGSSTFLYLEFPGWTCRDSVQSYIDRLKEQLPNVESKATVDTLIPPAAVNMLYKRLRGRFRPIVTAIEEILRTGDPAKWEAIIDDIENIIVSWKEQERRGNLTGELLRLETKIDKHPKKFASFSSIKETLGLFLYRHCLLDATEIVLENEARLVEVAFGRIKIFGGTARTVLDEPFALKATFNYFREKDPSLVSAAERAMLHSDNPSVHGNMWEAMMPPVLVETFKSRPLSS
;
A
#
# COMPACT_ATOMS: atom_id res chain seq x y z
N MET A 1 42.92 -29.00 32.25
CA MET A 1 41.45 -28.88 32.16
C MET A 1 41.18 -27.69 31.27
N THR A 2 40.72 -27.93 30.05
CA THR A 2 40.32 -26.88 29.11
C THR A 2 39.02 -26.24 29.63
N ASP A 3 39.00 -24.92 29.77
CA ASP A 3 37.82 -24.17 30.23
C ASP A 3 36.78 -24.18 29.09
N ASN A 4 35.83 -25.12 29.16
CA ASN A 4 34.83 -25.39 28.11
C ASN A 4 33.65 -24.40 28.18
N ARG A 5 33.94 -23.11 28.43
CA ARG A 5 32.94 -22.06 28.63
C ARG A 5 32.88 -21.12 27.45
N LEU A 6 31.68 -20.96 26.90
CA LEU A 6 31.38 -19.99 25.84
C LEU A 6 31.05 -18.65 26.46
N SER A 7 31.66 -17.58 25.94
CA SER A 7 31.23 -16.20 26.18
C SER A 7 30.46 -15.72 24.96
N LEU A 8 29.16 -15.48 25.12
CA LEU A 8 28.23 -15.09 24.05
C LEU A 8 27.69 -13.68 24.30
N TRP A 9 27.75 -12.82 23.28
CA TRP A 9 27.16 -11.48 23.33
C TRP A 9 25.72 -11.52 22.85
N CYS A 10 24.82 -11.04 23.68
CA CYS A 10 23.39 -11.01 23.49
C CYS A 10 22.90 -9.56 23.34
N LEU A 11 21.91 -9.35 22.48
CA LEU A 11 21.20 -8.07 22.35
C LEU A 11 19.70 -8.35 22.29
N VAL A 12 18.88 -7.48 22.88
CA VAL A 12 17.42 -7.57 22.78
C VAL A 12 16.97 -6.89 21.50
N ASP A 13 16.05 -7.53 20.77
CA ASP A 13 15.48 -6.99 19.53
C ASP A 13 14.97 -5.54 19.73
N GLY A 14 15.32 -4.65 18.79
CA GLY A 14 14.98 -3.23 18.83
C GLY A 14 15.83 -2.37 19.78
N LYS A 15 16.89 -2.91 20.39
CA LYS A 15 17.83 -2.13 21.21
C LYS A 15 19.10 -1.77 20.44
N PRO A 16 19.78 -0.67 20.81
CA PRO A 16 21.05 -0.30 20.20
C PRO A 16 22.20 -1.20 20.67
N THR A 17 23.24 -1.36 19.85
CA THR A 17 24.40 -2.22 20.15
C THR A 17 25.12 -1.85 21.46
N SER A 18 25.03 -0.59 21.90
CA SER A 18 25.52 -0.15 23.23
C SER A 18 24.83 -0.82 24.43
N LYS A 19 23.69 -1.49 24.22
CA LYS A 19 22.95 -2.26 25.22
C LYS A 19 23.22 -3.76 25.16
N ALA A 20 24.15 -4.21 24.32
CA ALA A 20 24.55 -5.61 24.30
C ALA A 20 25.20 -6.02 25.63
N PHE A 21 24.95 -7.27 26.05
CA PHE A 21 25.46 -7.85 27.29
C PHE A 21 26.04 -9.24 27.04
N SER A 22 26.94 -9.70 27.90
CA SER A 22 27.61 -11.00 27.73
C SER A 22 27.08 -12.05 28.70
N VAL A 23 26.83 -13.25 28.21
CA VAL A 23 26.49 -14.43 29.03
C VAL A 23 27.62 -15.46 28.92
N LYS A 24 27.98 -16.07 30.06
CA LYS A 24 28.94 -17.18 30.13
C LYS A 24 28.20 -18.47 30.44
N ILE A 25 28.37 -19.49 29.60
CA ILE A 25 27.68 -20.79 29.68
C ILE A 25 28.63 -21.92 29.28
N ALA A 26 28.42 -23.13 29.78
CA ALA A 26 29.20 -24.29 29.35
C ALA A 26 28.83 -24.66 27.90
N SER A 27 29.81 -25.10 27.10
CA SER A 27 29.57 -25.43 25.69
C SER A 27 28.69 -26.66 25.49
N ASP A 28 28.64 -27.55 26.48
CA ASP A 28 27.80 -28.76 26.54
C ASP A 28 26.43 -28.51 27.20
N ASP A 29 26.08 -27.26 27.48
CA ASP A 29 24.76 -26.87 27.92
C ASP A 29 23.83 -26.65 26.72
N THR A 30 22.53 -26.57 27.01
CA THR A 30 21.46 -26.45 26.01
C THR A 30 21.04 -25.00 25.77
N VAL A 31 20.34 -24.76 24.66
CA VAL A 31 19.69 -23.47 24.40
C VAL A 31 18.65 -23.11 25.48
N ASP A 32 17.97 -24.09 26.10
CA ASP A 32 17.08 -23.86 27.25
C ASP A 32 17.85 -23.30 28.47
N GLY A 33 19.02 -23.89 28.77
CA GLY A 33 19.93 -23.37 29.79
C GLY A 33 20.33 -21.92 29.51
N LEU A 34 20.59 -21.60 28.24
CA LEU A 34 20.93 -20.25 27.79
C LEU A 34 19.76 -19.25 27.96
N LYS A 35 18.52 -19.63 27.65
CA LYS A 35 17.34 -18.78 27.87
C LYS A 35 17.19 -18.38 29.33
N LYS A 36 17.41 -19.32 30.26
CA LYS A 36 17.36 -19.07 31.71
C LYS A 36 18.44 -18.09 32.16
N LEU A 37 19.67 -18.23 31.66
CA LEU A 37 20.77 -17.30 31.97
C LEU A 37 20.52 -15.89 31.41
N ILE A 38 20.02 -15.78 30.18
CA ILE A 38 19.67 -14.49 29.56
C ILE A 38 18.61 -13.75 30.38
N LYS A 39 17.56 -14.44 30.82
CA LYS A 39 16.53 -13.85 31.70
C LYS A 39 17.12 -13.38 33.03
N ALA A 40 18.03 -14.14 33.63
CA ALA A 40 18.67 -13.78 34.89
C ALA A 40 19.58 -12.54 34.76
N GLU A 41 20.37 -12.47 33.68
CA GLU A 41 21.30 -11.35 33.43
C GLU A 41 20.55 -10.05 33.11
N SER A 42 19.40 -10.14 32.43
CA SER A 42 18.57 -8.99 32.06
C SER A 42 17.21 -9.00 32.77
N ALA A 43 17.23 -9.24 34.09
CA ALA A 43 16.03 -9.43 34.91
C ALA A 43 15.02 -8.27 34.88
N VAL A 44 15.49 -7.02 34.70
CA VAL A 44 14.60 -5.85 34.60
C VAL A 44 13.86 -5.82 33.25
N GLU A 45 14.54 -6.19 32.17
CA GLU A 45 13.97 -6.19 30.82
C GLU A 45 12.96 -7.33 30.67
N PHE A 46 13.24 -8.51 31.25
CA PHE A 46 12.40 -9.72 31.12
C PHE A 46 11.58 -10.05 32.37
N LYS A 47 11.24 -9.05 33.19
CA LYS A 47 10.49 -9.25 34.44
C LYS A 47 9.08 -9.85 34.23
N ASP A 48 8.50 -9.60 33.07
CA ASP A 48 7.12 -9.89 32.67
C ASP A 48 7.02 -11.04 31.65
N VAL A 49 8.12 -11.72 31.35
CA VAL A 49 8.19 -12.76 30.32
C VAL A 49 8.86 -14.01 30.90
N ASP A 50 8.29 -15.21 30.68
CA ASP A 50 8.95 -16.45 31.09
C ASP A 50 10.12 -16.81 30.18
N ALA A 51 11.15 -17.44 30.74
CA ALA A 51 12.37 -17.76 29.98
C ALA A 51 12.05 -18.63 28.75
N ASN A 52 11.05 -19.50 28.87
CA ASN A 52 10.61 -20.40 27.80
C ASN A 52 9.94 -19.64 26.64
N ASP A 53 9.35 -18.47 26.90
CA ASP A 53 8.66 -17.64 25.91
C ASP A 53 9.63 -16.73 25.13
N LEU A 54 10.91 -16.71 25.50
CA LEU A 54 11.94 -15.99 24.74
C LEU A 54 12.32 -16.81 23.50
N THR A 55 12.37 -16.15 22.34
CA THR A 55 12.94 -16.74 21.11
C THR A 55 14.35 -16.23 20.93
N LEU A 56 15.32 -17.15 20.74
CA LEU A 56 16.73 -16.83 20.55
C LEU A 56 17.13 -17.04 19.10
N TRP A 57 17.86 -16.08 18.55
CA TRP A 57 18.33 -16.09 17.17
C TRP A 57 19.86 -16.03 17.14
N ARG A 58 20.51 -17.01 16.51
CA ARG A 58 21.93 -16.94 16.19
C ARG A 58 22.15 -15.92 15.09
N VAL A 59 23.06 -14.99 15.33
CA VAL A 59 23.44 -13.90 14.41
C VAL A 59 24.96 -13.69 14.44
N SER A 60 25.49 -12.95 13.48
CA SER A 60 26.90 -12.54 13.44
C SER A 60 27.01 -11.06 13.07
N ILE A 61 26.75 -10.17 14.04
CA ILE A 61 26.72 -8.72 13.80
C ILE A 61 28.02 -8.10 14.30
N THR A 62 28.81 -7.50 13.41
CA THR A 62 30.06 -6.82 13.78
C THR A 62 29.74 -5.44 14.37
N VAL A 63 30.22 -5.17 15.59
CA VAL A 63 30.00 -3.88 16.24
C VAL A 63 31.13 -2.91 15.85
N VAL A 64 30.84 -1.96 14.96
CA VAL A 64 31.73 -0.83 14.64
C VAL A 64 31.42 0.39 15.52
N ALA A 65 32.39 1.29 15.67
CA ALA A 65 32.30 2.37 16.66
C ALA A 65 31.23 3.43 16.34
N GLU A 66 30.81 3.53 15.08
CA GLU A 66 29.84 4.50 14.55
C GLU A 66 28.38 4.06 14.78
N ASP A 67 28.12 2.76 14.98
CA ASP A 67 26.76 2.17 15.06
C ASP A 67 26.23 2.00 16.50
N LYS A 68 26.88 2.61 17.50
CA LYS A 68 26.59 2.37 18.93
C LYS A 68 25.18 2.76 19.37
N HIS A 69 24.52 3.66 18.63
CA HIS A 69 23.19 4.20 18.94
C HIS A 69 22.09 3.72 17.99
N ILE A 70 22.44 2.93 16.97
CA ILE A 70 21.47 2.40 16.00
C ILE A 70 20.81 1.17 16.62
N ALA A 71 19.48 1.20 16.74
CA ALA A 71 18.70 0.06 17.16
C ALA A 71 18.76 -1.03 16.09
N ILE A 72 19.03 -2.27 16.49
CA ILE A 72 19.05 -3.40 15.57
C ILE A 72 17.70 -4.10 15.66
N LEU A 73 16.98 -4.14 14.55
CA LEU A 73 15.77 -4.94 14.44
C LEU A 73 16.09 -6.30 13.86
N LEU A 74 15.50 -7.35 14.45
CA LEU A 74 15.64 -8.72 14.01
C LEU A 74 15.29 -8.88 12.52
N ASN A 75 14.35 -8.07 12.00
CA ASN A 75 13.91 -8.10 10.60
C ASN A 75 14.91 -7.48 9.61
N GLU A 76 15.95 -6.78 10.09
CA GLU A 76 16.99 -6.14 9.27
C GLU A 76 18.23 -7.04 9.10
N ILE A 77 18.23 -8.25 9.66
CA ILE A 77 19.36 -9.18 9.60
C ILE A 77 19.07 -10.31 8.63
N ASP A 78 19.84 -10.35 7.55
CA ASP A 78 19.70 -11.33 6.46
C ASP A 78 20.15 -12.74 6.86
N SER A 79 21.19 -12.87 7.68
CA SER A 79 21.73 -14.16 8.15
C SER A 79 21.44 -14.37 9.64
N LYS A 80 20.29 -15.00 9.92
CA LYS A 80 19.87 -15.41 11.26
C LYS A 80 19.30 -16.82 11.27
N THR A 81 19.51 -17.55 12.35
CA THR A 81 18.95 -18.90 12.53
C THR A 81 18.27 -18.96 13.89
N GLU A 82 17.01 -19.39 13.94
CA GLU A 82 16.30 -19.61 15.19
C GLU A 82 16.94 -20.79 15.94
N LEU A 83 17.20 -20.62 17.24
CA LEU A 83 17.79 -21.65 18.08
C LEU A 83 16.72 -22.51 18.73
N VAL A 84 16.82 -23.83 18.54
CA VAL A 84 15.87 -24.78 19.12
C VAL A 84 16.29 -25.09 20.57
N PRO A 85 15.37 -25.11 21.55
CA PRO A 85 15.71 -25.32 22.97
C PRO A 85 16.51 -26.59 23.29
N THR A 86 16.39 -27.61 22.46
CA THR A 86 17.03 -28.93 22.60
C THR A 86 18.43 -29.01 22.01
N ASP A 87 18.87 -27.99 21.29
CA ASP A 87 20.18 -28.00 20.64
C ASP A 87 21.30 -27.75 21.66
N ASP A 88 22.39 -28.48 21.52
CA ASP A 88 23.62 -28.29 22.31
C ASP A 88 24.39 -27.08 21.77
N LEU A 89 24.93 -26.25 22.67
CA LEU A 89 25.61 -25.02 22.26
C LEU A 89 26.91 -25.29 21.50
N SER A 90 27.54 -26.44 21.69
CA SER A 90 28.74 -26.89 20.95
C SER A 90 28.48 -27.11 19.47
N ASP A 91 27.26 -27.50 19.11
CA ASP A 91 26.87 -27.73 17.72
C ASP A 91 26.52 -26.41 17.01
N ILE A 92 26.12 -25.41 17.80
CA ILE A 92 25.69 -24.10 17.31
C ILE A 92 26.87 -23.12 17.19
N PHE A 93 27.80 -23.13 18.15
CA PHE A 93 28.86 -22.13 18.25
C PHE A 93 30.26 -22.78 18.19
N GLU A 94 30.95 -22.58 17.05
CA GLU A 94 32.35 -22.98 16.89
C GLU A 94 33.27 -22.22 17.86
N ASP A 95 34.42 -22.80 18.22
CA ASP A 95 35.39 -22.20 19.15
C ASP A 95 36.05 -20.91 18.62
N ASN A 96 36.15 -20.75 17.29
CA ASN A 96 36.92 -19.68 16.65
C ASN A 96 36.04 -18.50 16.21
N ARG A 97 35.25 -17.95 17.14
CA ARG A 97 34.27 -16.88 16.84
C ARG A 97 34.95 -15.54 16.51
N PRO A 98 34.40 -14.76 15.56
CA PRO A 98 34.90 -13.42 15.28
C PRO A 98 34.83 -12.56 16.54
N LYS A 99 35.86 -11.73 16.78
CA LYS A 99 35.86 -10.81 17.92
C LYS A 99 34.95 -9.61 17.62
N LYS A 100 34.37 -9.01 18.68
CA LYS A 100 33.49 -7.82 18.61
C LYS A 100 32.20 -8.05 17.83
N THR A 101 31.64 -9.25 17.93
CA THR A 101 30.35 -9.59 17.33
C THR A 101 29.27 -9.82 18.38
N ILE A 102 28.04 -9.44 18.04
CA ILE A 102 26.84 -9.93 18.72
C ILE A 102 26.52 -11.29 18.13
N HIS A 103 26.30 -12.26 19.02
CA HIS A 103 26.12 -13.67 18.69
C HIS A 103 24.64 -14.07 18.73
N ILE A 104 23.86 -13.40 19.58
CA ILE A 104 22.47 -13.75 19.85
C ILE A 104 21.59 -12.51 19.88
N LEU A 105 20.47 -12.57 19.16
CA LEU A 105 19.35 -11.67 19.36
C LEU A 105 18.24 -12.36 20.17
N VAL A 106 17.71 -11.63 21.15
CA VAL A 106 16.66 -12.09 22.05
C VAL A 106 15.34 -11.39 21.67
N GLN A 107 14.38 -12.17 21.19
CA GLN A 107 13.05 -11.68 20.83
C GLN A 107 12.05 -11.97 21.95
N ARG A 108 11.22 -10.97 22.27
CA ARG A 108 10.13 -11.09 23.25
C ARG A 108 8.85 -11.61 22.57
N PRO A 109 7.98 -12.32 23.31
CA PRO A 109 6.65 -12.65 22.80
C PRO A 109 5.83 -11.37 22.60
N PRO A 110 4.91 -11.34 21.61
CA PRO A 110 4.05 -10.19 21.37
C PRO A 110 3.13 -9.92 22.58
N LEU A 111 3.10 -8.67 23.03
CA LEU A 111 2.30 -8.25 24.19
C LEU A 111 0.80 -8.39 23.89
N VAL A 112 0.12 -9.29 24.62
CA VAL A 112 -1.35 -9.35 24.64
C VAL A 112 -1.85 -8.12 25.42
N HIS A 113 -2.43 -7.14 24.72
CA HIS A 113 -2.87 -5.89 25.31
C HIS A 113 -3.99 -6.10 26.36
N ALA A 114 -3.63 -5.97 27.64
CA ALA A 114 -4.56 -5.61 28.70
C ALA A 114 -4.95 -4.12 28.58
N PRO A 115 -6.17 -3.72 29.01
CA PRO A 115 -6.72 -2.39 28.77
C PRO A 115 -5.94 -1.32 29.54
N ILE A 116 -5.50 -0.27 28.84
CA ILE A 116 -4.74 0.85 29.42
C ILE A 116 -5.71 1.79 30.13
N SER A 117 -5.54 1.91 31.45
CA SER A 117 -6.12 2.96 32.28
C SER A 117 -5.49 4.31 31.94
N ALA A 118 -6.35 5.30 31.67
CA ALA A 118 -5.97 6.68 31.36
C ALA A 118 -5.12 7.30 32.48
N ARG A 119 -3.91 7.73 32.14
CA ARG A 119 -3.13 8.65 32.99
C ARG A 119 -3.23 10.08 32.46
N VAL A 120 -3.83 10.89 33.32
CA VAL A 120 -3.84 12.34 33.36
C VAL A 120 -2.44 12.91 33.16
N SER A 121 -2.32 13.96 32.34
CA SER A 121 -1.28 14.99 32.50
C SER A 121 -1.85 16.34 32.09
N THR A 122 -1.78 17.24 33.05
CA THR A 122 -2.19 18.66 33.12
C THR A 122 -1.31 19.61 32.28
N PRO A 123 -1.70 20.88 32.12
CA PRO A 123 -1.33 21.74 31.00
C PRO A 123 -0.07 22.57 31.26
N LEU A 124 0.59 23.00 30.17
CA LEU A 124 1.55 24.09 30.17
C LEU A 124 1.07 25.18 29.21
N SER A 125 0.95 26.37 29.78
CA SER A 125 0.42 27.62 29.23
C SER A 125 1.42 28.40 28.38
N ASP A 126 0.86 29.12 27.39
CA ASP A 126 1.17 30.47 26.89
C ASP A 126 2.62 30.86 26.55
N HIS A 127 2.90 31.13 25.26
CA HIS A 127 2.83 32.50 24.70
C HIS A 127 3.40 32.62 23.27
N LEU A 128 2.67 33.38 22.43
CA LEU A 128 3.09 34.26 21.32
C LEU A 128 3.52 33.57 19.99
N SER A 129 2.60 33.40 19.05
CA SER A 129 2.19 34.37 17.99
C SER A 129 3.07 34.28 16.74
N ASP A 130 2.57 33.56 15.72
CA ASP A 130 2.79 33.97 14.33
C ASP A 130 1.59 33.55 13.46
N GLU A 131 1.01 34.54 12.79
CA GLU A 131 -0.13 34.39 11.90
C GLU A 131 0.35 33.87 10.55
N SER A 132 0.35 32.55 10.39
CA SER A 132 0.27 31.91 9.08
C SER A 132 -0.71 30.76 9.19
N ARG A 133 -1.81 30.87 8.41
CA ARG A 133 -2.86 29.85 8.34
C ARG A 133 -2.22 28.46 8.18
N PRO A 134 -2.40 27.53 9.14
CA PRO A 134 -1.91 26.18 8.97
C PRO A 134 -2.77 25.51 7.90
N GLY A 135 -2.14 24.99 6.85
CA GLY A 135 -2.77 24.02 5.97
C GLY A 135 -3.39 22.87 6.79
N ALA A 136 -4.56 22.42 6.35
CA ALA A 136 -5.43 21.47 7.04
C ALA A 136 -4.72 20.26 7.69
N PRO A 137 -5.01 19.92 8.96
CA PRO A 137 -4.54 18.69 9.57
C PRO A 137 -5.41 17.45 9.30
N LEU A 138 -4.74 16.35 8.93
CA LEU A 138 -5.25 15.04 8.53
C LEU A 138 -5.89 14.22 9.67
N SER A 139 -6.46 13.06 9.31
CA SER A 139 -6.98 12.09 10.25
C SER A 139 -5.96 11.39 11.12
N GLY A 140 -6.22 11.26 12.43
CA GLY A 140 -5.29 10.68 13.41
C GLY A 140 -4.68 9.35 12.96
N ASP A 141 -5.51 8.42 12.46
CA ASP A 141 -5.03 7.14 11.95
C ASP A 141 -4.30 7.27 10.62
N LEU A 142 -4.82 8.03 9.65
CA LEU A 142 -4.14 8.24 8.36
C LEU A 142 -2.83 9.02 8.53
N ARG A 143 -2.69 9.90 9.52
CA ARG A 143 -1.44 10.63 9.83
C ARG A 143 -0.43 9.73 10.50
N VAL A 144 -0.88 8.85 11.40
CA VAL A 144 -0.01 7.86 12.03
C VAL A 144 0.43 6.82 11.01
N ASP A 145 -0.47 6.40 10.12
CA ASP A 145 -0.15 5.49 9.02
C ASP A 145 0.70 6.18 7.97
N ILE A 146 0.42 7.44 7.58
CA ILE A 146 1.26 8.24 6.68
C ILE A 146 2.61 8.53 7.29
N LYS A 147 2.71 8.75 8.61
CA LYS A 147 3.99 8.91 9.29
C LYS A 147 4.76 7.60 9.35
N LYS A 148 4.10 6.47 9.62
CA LYS A 148 4.71 5.12 9.52
C LYS A 148 5.12 4.77 8.09
N ILE A 149 4.32 5.15 7.10
CA ILE A 149 4.57 5.08 5.65
C ILE A 149 5.83 5.88 5.38
N ALA A 150 5.80 7.17 5.65
CA ALA A 150 6.93 8.08 5.58
C ALA A 150 8.17 7.45 6.19
N ASP A 151 8.14 7.09 7.47
CA ASP A 151 9.26 6.54 8.22
C ASP A 151 9.79 5.23 7.60
N LYS A 152 8.91 4.34 7.09
CA LYS A 152 9.30 3.11 6.35
C LYS A 152 9.93 3.41 4.98
N PHE A 153 9.41 4.40 4.26
CA PHE A 153 9.95 4.86 2.96
C PHE A 153 11.16 5.80 3.12
N PHE A 154 11.38 6.37 4.31
CA PHE A 154 12.50 7.26 4.65
C PHE A 154 13.69 6.48 5.22
N ALA A 155 13.46 5.37 5.94
CA ALA A 155 14.50 4.55 6.54
C ALA A 155 15.18 3.61 5.54
N THR A 156 14.50 3.20 4.47
CA THR A 156 15.04 2.25 3.51
C THR A 156 15.76 2.99 2.38
N GLY A 157 17.02 2.66 2.14
CA GLY A 157 17.77 3.09 0.93
C GLY A 157 17.17 2.59 -0.39
N SER A 158 15.93 2.08 -0.38
CA SER A 158 15.24 1.43 -1.48
C SER A 158 15.12 2.33 -2.71
N LYS A 159 15.23 1.70 -3.89
CA LYS A 159 14.97 2.33 -5.19
C LYS A 159 13.48 2.33 -5.55
N HIS A 160 12.67 1.51 -4.87
CA HIS A 160 11.29 1.21 -5.25
C HIS A 160 10.32 1.16 -4.07
N ALA A 161 9.06 1.46 -4.38
CA ALA A 161 7.97 1.67 -3.45
C ALA A 161 6.64 1.32 -4.11
N ASP A 162 6.00 0.21 -3.72
CA ASP A 162 4.84 -0.32 -4.45
C ASP A 162 3.57 -0.13 -3.63
N PHE A 163 2.60 0.60 -4.18
CA PHE A 163 1.31 0.85 -3.53
C PHE A 163 0.23 -0.01 -4.20
N LEU A 164 0.00 -1.19 -3.65
CA LEU A 164 -0.96 -2.18 -4.16
C LEU A 164 -2.13 -2.33 -3.20
N ASP A 165 -3.34 -2.03 -3.65
CA ASP A 165 -4.53 -2.34 -2.86
C ASP A 165 -5.82 -2.14 -3.69
N MET A 166 -6.97 -2.48 -3.12
CA MET A 166 -8.29 -2.46 -3.77
C MET A 166 -8.76 -1.04 -4.15
N SER A 167 -9.70 -0.95 -5.11
CA SER A 167 -10.32 0.33 -5.47
C SER A 167 -10.98 1.00 -4.26
N GLY A 168 -10.75 2.30 -4.08
CA GLY A 168 -11.40 3.08 -3.01
C GLY A 168 -10.74 2.99 -1.62
N CYS A 169 -9.59 2.32 -1.47
CA CYS A 169 -8.82 2.30 -0.23
C CYS A 169 -7.89 3.53 -0.03
N GLY A 170 -7.98 4.55 -0.89
CA GLY A 170 -7.24 5.80 -0.70
C GLY A 170 -5.82 5.86 -1.27
N LYS A 171 -5.44 4.99 -2.21
CA LYS A 171 -4.11 5.02 -2.88
C LYS A 171 -3.76 6.40 -3.45
N THR A 172 -4.54 6.89 -4.43
CA THR A 172 -4.36 8.20 -5.07
C THR A 172 -4.28 9.32 -4.04
N ARG A 173 -5.18 9.31 -3.05
CA ARG A 173 -5.16 10.27 -1.95
C ARG A 173 -3.84 10.24 -1.17
N SER A 174 -3.35 9.04 -0.84
CA SER A 174 -2.14 8.85 -0.04
C SER A 174 -0.87 9.25 -0.78
N VAL A 175 -0.78 8.95 -2.08
CA VAL A 175 0.37 9.39 -2.89
C VAL A 175 0.34 10.90 -3.13
N ILE A 176 -0.83 11.52 -3.28
CA ILE A 176 -0.96 12.98 -3.35
C ILE A 176 -0.55 13.61 -2.01
N GLU A 177 -1.00 13.07 -0.89
CA GLU A 177 -0.61 13.56 0.44
C GLU A 177 0.89 13.39 0.70
N LEU A 178 1.48 12.28 0.25
CA LEU A 178 2.93 12.09 0.27
C LEU A 178 3.64 13.18 -0.53
N LEU A 179 3.17 13.50 -1.73
CA LEU A 179 3.74 14.57 -2.56
C LEU A 179 3.50 15.98 -2.01
N CYS A 180 2.45 16.16 -1.20
CA CYS A 180 2.31 17.41 -0.44
C CYS A 180 3.38 17.57 0.64
N LEU A 181 3.83 16.45 1.22
CA LEU A 181 4.85 16.42 2.26
C LEU A 181 6.28 16.29 1.72
N GLN A 182 6.46 15.87 0.47
CA GLN A 182 7.75 15.55 -0.14
C GLN A 182 7.81 16.01 -1.59
N TRP A 183 8.96 16.51 -2.03
CA TRP A 183 9.14 16.91 -3.42
C TRP A 183 9.14 15.70 -4.36
N GLY A 184 8.43 15.81 -5.48
CA GLY A 184 8.34 14.75 -6.45
C GLY A 184 7.37 15.04 -7.60
N PHE A 185 7.26 14.09 -8.50
CA PHE A 185 6.48 14.19 -9.73
C PHE A 185 5.24 13.29 -9.66
N TYR A 186 4.11 13.76 -10.18
CA TYR A 186 2.86 13.00 -10.28
C TYR A 186 2.46 12.85 -11.75
N PHE A 187 2.36 11.61 -12.20
CA PHE A 187 1.84 11.22 -13.50
C PHE A 187 0.60 10.35 -13.31
N ASN A 188 -0.43 10.55 -14.13
CA ASN A 188 -1.61 9.68 -14.17
C ASN A 188 -1.75 9.10 -15.58
N ALA A 189 -1.90 7.79 -15.69
CA ALA A 189 -2.10 7.12 -16.98
C ALA A 189 -3.54 7.24 -17.53
N ALA A 190 -4.50 7.67 -16.72
CA ALA A 190 -5.90 7.81 -17.12
C ALA A 190 -6.19 9.16 -17.82
N GLU A 191 -6.89 9.12 -18.96
CA GLU A 191 -7.22 10.31 -19.76
C GLU A 191 -8.22 11.29 -19.09
N LYS A 192 -9.12 10.78 -18.24
CA LYS A 192 -10.27 11.55 -17.69
C LYS A 192 -10.29 11.58 -16.17
N ASP A 193 -9.12 11.66 -15.56
CA ASP A 193 -8.95 11.67 -14.11
C ASP A 193 -8.11 12.88 -13.65
N LEU A 194 -7.76 12.89 -12.37
CA LEU A 194 -6.77 13.80 -11.79
C LEU A 194 -5.43 13.70 -12.53
N GLY A 195 -4.68 14.78 -12.59
CA GLY A 195 -3.38 14.81 -13.24
C GLY A 195 -3.42 15.51 -14.59
N SER A 196 -2.23 15.58 -15.20
CA SER A 196 -2.08 16.08 -16.57
C SER A 196 -2.23 14.92 -17.55
N SER A 197 -2.67 15.25 -18.76
CA SER A 197 -2.87 14.28 -19.84
C SER A 197 -1.58 13.88 -20.57
N ASP A 198 -0.42 14.39 -20.14
CA ASP A 198 0.87 14.14 -20.79
C ASP A 198 1.29 12.66 -20.84
N LEU A 199 1.05 11.88 -19.78
CA LEU A 199 1.36 10.45 -19.78
C LEU A 199 0.36 9.64 -20.63
N SER A 200 -0.94 9.98 -20.61
CA SER A 200 -1.92 9.32 -21.48
C SER A 200 -1.66 9.66 -22.96
N GLN A 201 -1.30 10.91 -23.26
CA GLN A 201 -0.86 11.33 -24.59
C GLN A 201 0.39 10.57 -25.05
N LEU A 202 1.38 10.37 -24.16
CA LEU A 202 2.52 9.52 -24.48
C LEU A 202 2.04 8.12 -24.86
N ALA A 203 1.15 7.51 -24.10
CA ALA A 203 0.62 6.18 -24.39
C ALA A 203 -0.07 6.12 -25.77
N GLU A 204 -0.92 7.10 -26.08
CA GLU A 204 -1.57 7.23 -27.40
C GLU A 204 -0.56 7.36 -28.54
N PHE A 205 0.50 8.16 -28.34
CA PHE A 205 1.55 8.33 -29.33
C PHE A 205 2.37 7.06 -29.56
N LEU A 206 2.66 6.32 -28.48
CA LEU A 206 3.35 5.04 -28.58
C LEU A 206 2.49 4.02 -29.32
N ASP A 207 1.20 3.91 -29.00
CA ASP A 207 0.28 3.01 -29.70
C ASP A 207 0.19 3.36 -31.20
N ALA A 208 0.05 4.65 -31.54
CA ALA A 208 -0.06 5.11 -32.93
C ALA A 208 1.25 4.94 -33.74
N LYS A 209 2.41 5.02 -33.10
CA LYS A 209 3.74 4.93 -33.75
C LYS A 209 4.45 3.61 -33.52
N THR A 210 3.76 2.61 -32.99
CA THR A 210 4.31 1.26 -32.85
C THR A 210 4.89 0.84 -34.20
N MET A 211 6.21 0.66 -34.25
CA MET A 211 6.94 0.38 -35.48
C MET A 211 6.76 -1.09 -35.86
N GLU A 212 5.56 -1.46 -36.33
CA GLU A 212 5.20 -2.84 -36.70
C GLU A 212 6.24 -3.49 -37.62
N GLU A 213 6.89 -2.70 -38.50
CA GLU A 213 7.94 -3.17 -39.40
C GLU A 213 9.31 -3.38 -38.74
N GLN A 214 9.63 -2.69 -37.63
CA GLN A 214 10.94 -2.78 -36.96
C GLN A 214 10.92 -3.73 -35.75
N GLY A 215 9.76 -3.97 -35.17
CA GLY A 215 9.53 -4.97 -34.13
C GLY A 215 9.70 -4.47 -32.68
N PRO A 216 9.48 -5.37 -31.69
CA PRO A 216 9.45 -5.01 -30.27
C PRO A 216 10.69 -4.30 -29.68
N PRO A 217 11.94 -4.59 -30.08
CA PRO A 217 13.12 -3.93 -29.51
C PRO A 217 13.14 -2.42 -29.80
N GLN A 218 12.81 -2.03 -31.04
CA GLN A 218 12.80 -0.65 -31.49
C GLN A 218 11.67 0.14 -30.83
N ASN A 219 10.50 -0.49 -30.65
CA ASN A 219 9.40 0.08 -29.88
C ASN A 219 9.82 0.36 -28.43
N THR A 220 10.55 -0.55 -27.79
CA THR A 220 11.07 -0.37 -26.43
C THR A 220 12.02 0.82 -26.34
N VAL A 221 12.95 0.97 -27.30
CA VAL A 221 13.88 2.11 -27.34
C VAL A 221 13.14 3.43 -27.57
N PHE A 222 12.19 3.44 -28.52
CA PHE A 222 11.38 4.62 -28.80
C PHE A 222 10.56 5.05 -27.58
N ALA A 223 9.88 4.11 -26.92
CA ALA A 223 9.11 4.36 -25.70
C ALA A 223 9.98 4.88 -24.55
N SER A 224 11.17 4.29 -24.35
CA SER A 224 12.16 4.77 -23.37
C SER A 224 12.57 6.22 -23.64
N ASN A 225 12.91 6.55 -24.90
CA ASN A 225 13.31 7.90 -25.30
C ASN A 225 12.19 8.92 -25.11
N MET A 226 10.96 8.60 -25.52
CA MET A 226 9.83 9.51 -25.38
C MET A 226 9.44 9.70 -23.90
N THR A 227 9.66 8.70 -23.06
CA THR A 227 9.52 8.85 -21.61
C THR A 227 10.55 9.80 -21.02
N LEU A 228 11.80 9.80 -21.51
CA LEU A 228 12.80 10.80 -21.11
C LEU A 228 12.37 12.22 -21.50
N VAL A 229 11.76 12.40 -22.67
CA VAL A 229 11.20 13.70 -23.10
C VAL A 229 10.05 14.14 -22.19
N LEU A 230 9.15 13.22 -21.86
CA LEU A 230 8.05 13.45 -20.90
C LEU A 230 8.61 13.87 -19.53
N PHE A 231 9.64 13.20 -19.04
CA PHE A 231 10.21 13.55 -17.74
C PHE A 231 10.93 14.89 -17.78
N LEU A 232 11.66 15.18 -18.85
CA LEU A 232 12.32 16.46 -19.06
C LEU A 232 11.33 17.62 -19.05
N SER A 233 10.16 17.48 -19.67
CA SER A 233 9.14 18.54 -19.67
C SER A 233 8.74 18.93 -18.24
N ARG A 234 8.50 17.95 -17.37
CA ARG A 234 8.17 18.17 -15.95
C ARG A 234 9.30 18.80 -15.16
N ILE A 235 10.54 18.36 -15.40
CA ILE A 235 11.74 18.93 -14.76
C ILE A 235 11.88 20.40 -15.13
N LEU A 236 11.71 20.76 -16.42
CA LEU A 236 11.82 22.13 -16.88
C LEU A 236 10.73 23.04 -16.29
N VAL A 237 9.49 22.56 -16.15
CA VAL A 237 8.44 23.32 -15.48
C VAL A 237 8.79 23.56 -14.01
N LEU A 238 9.23 22.53 -13.29
CA LEU A 238 9.64 22.68 -11.89
C LEU A 238 10.82 23.64 -11.75
N LYS A 239 11.84 23.52 -12.61
CA LYS A 239 13.00 24.42 -12.65
C LYS A 239 12.56 25.87 -12.85
N TYR A 240 11.63 26.12 -13.77
CA TYR A 240 11.06 27.45 -13.98
C TYR A 240 10.36 27.97 -12.72
N CYS A 241 9.52 27.17 -12.06
CA CYS A 241 8.86 27.57 -10.81
C CYS A 241 9.85 27.95 -9.71
N LEU A 242 10.96 27.21 -9.58
CA LEU A 242 11.99 27.46 -8.56
C LEU A 242 12.85 28.69 -8.86
N GLN A 243 12.87 29.19 -10.10
CA GLN A 243 13.58 30.39 -10.52
C GLN A 243 12.79 31.69 -10.32
N ILE A 244 11.48 31.60 -10.01
CA ILE A 244 10.66 32.77 -9.74
C ILE A 244 11.18 33.48 -8.48
N PRO A 245 11.36 34.81 -8.49
CA PRO A 245 11.78 35.56 -7.31
C PRO A 245 10.86 35.28 -6.11
N ASP A 246 11.45 35.13 -4.92
CA ASP A 246 10.74 34.85 -3.67
C ASP A 246 9.88 33.56 -3.66
N CYS A 247 10.15 32.62 -4.58
CA CYS A 247 9.39 31.37 -4.70
C CYS A 247 9.29 30.61 -3.37
N ARG A 248 10.34 30.62 -2.53
CA ARG A 248 10.36 29.93 -1.23
C ARG A 248 9.19 30.31 -0.30
N GLN A 249 8.68 31.53 -0.39
CA GLN A 249 7.60 32.01 0.46
C GLN A 249 6.22 31.51 0.01
N THR A 250 6.07 31.13 -1.27
CA THR A 250 4.76 30.86 -1.90
C THR A 250 4.67 29.48 -2.53
N PHE A 251 5.79 28.84 -2.80
CA PHE A 251 5.90 27.59 -3.54
C PHE A 251 6.45 26.48 -2.65
N SER A 252 5.57 25.56 -2.27
CA SER A 252 5.90 24.39 -1.45
C SER A 252 5.76 23.10 -2.26
N SER A 253 6.19 21.97 -1.70
CA SER A 253 5.89 20.64 -2.26
C SER A 253 4.38 20.42 -2.45
N ALA A 254 3.55 20.93 -1.54
CA ALA A 254 2.09 20.90 -1.68
C ALA A 254 1.60 21.76 -2.85
N SER A 255 2.15 22.96 -3.03
CA SER A 255 1.84 23.81 -4.19
C SER A 255 2.19 23.09 -5.50
N TRP A 256 3.36 22.44 -5.54
CA TRP A 256 3.82 21.66 -6.68
C TRP A 256 2.96 20.42 -6.95
N ALA A 257 2.55 19.68 -5.91
CA ALA A 257 1.64 18.56 -6.04
C ALA A 257 0.28 18.99 -6.62
N VAL A 258 -0.30 20.08 -6.11
CA VAL A 258 -1.58 20.63 -6.60
C VAL A 258 -1.51 21.03 -8.06
N LEU A 259 -0.43 21.68 -8.50
CA LEU A 259 -0.25 22.02 -9.92
C LEU A 259 -0.31 20.78 -10.82
N GLN A 260 0.33 19.68 -10.40
CA GLN A 260 0.39 18.45 -11.19
C GLN A 260 -0.90 17.64 -11.17
N VAL A 261 -1.65 17.65 -10.05
CA VAL A 261 -2.90 16.89 -9.84
C VAL A 261 -4.11 17.61 -10.41
N CYS A 262 -4.12 18.94 -10.41
CA CYS A 262 -5.23 19.76 -10.89
C CYS A 262 -4.84 20.70 -12.05
N PRO A 263 -4.12 20.24 -13.10
CA PRO A 263 -3.61 21.14 -14.13
C PRO A 263 -4.74 21.82 -14.93
N HIS A 264 -5.90 21.16 -15.05
CA HIS A 264 -7.10 21.69 -15.71
C HIS A 264 -7.74 22.88 -14.97
N MET A 265 -7.49 23.04 -13.66
CA MET A 265 -7.91 24.24 -12.93
C MET A 265 -7.08 25.48 -13.33
N PHE A 266 -5.94 25.25 -13.96
CA PHE A 266 -5.04 26.27 -14.46
C PHE A 266 -5.02 26.19 -16.00
N GLN A 267 -3.89 25.80 -16.57
CA GLN A 267 -3.73 25.36 -17.94
C GLN A 267 -2.80 24.15 -17.86
N ASP A 268 -3.06 23.10 -18.64
CA ASP A 268 -2.19 21.91 -18.67
C ASP A 268 -0.87 22.21 -19.40
N VAL A 269 0.00 22.96 -18.72
CA VAL A 269 1.34 23.36 -19.19
C VAL A 269 2.25 22.16 -19.36
N PHE A 270 1.96 21.06 -18.68
CA PHE A 270 2.75 19.84 -18.72
C PHE A 270 2.52 19.09 -20.01
N ALA A 271 1.25 18.81 -20.33
CA ALA A 271 0.85 18.29 -21.63
C ALA A 271 1.32 19.22 -22.75
N GLY A 272 1.07 20.52 -22.63
CA GLY A 272 1.46 21.49 -23.66
C GLY A 272 2.97 21.49 -23.94
N LEU A 273 3.81 21.53 -22.91
CA LEU A 273 5.26 21.48 -23.09
C LEU A 273 5.73 20.11 -23.62
N PHE A 274 5.15 19.02 -23.12
CA PHE A 274 5.45 17.69 -23.63
C PHE A 274 5.16 17.58 -25.12
N SER A 275 3.97 18.00 -25.60
CA SER A 275 3.64 17.96 -27.02
C SER A 275 4.59 18.81 -27.87
N ILE A 276 5.01 19.99 -27.38
CA ILE A 276 5.98 20.85 -28.09
C ILE A 276 7.33 20.14 -28.24
N LEU A 277 7.84 19.54 -27.17
CA LEU A 277 9.12 18.82 -27.21
C LEU A 277 9.01 17.56 -28.06
N TYR A 278 7.95 16.77 -27.89
CA TYR A 278 7.68 15.57 -28.65
C TYR A 278 7.66 15.85 -30.16
N ASN A 279 6.86 16.82 -30.62
CA ASN A 279 6.75 17.18 -32.04
C ASN A 279 8.07 17.63 -32.67
N ARG A 280 8.98 18.24 -31.89
CA ARG A 280 10.30 18.65 -32.38
C ARG A 280 11.29 17.49 -32.48
N LEU A 281 11.08 16.46 -31.68
CA LEU A 281 12.04 15.39 -31.43
C LEU A 281 11.64 14.07 -32.12
N GLU A 282 10.35 13.84 -32.35
CA GLU A 282 9.81 12.60 -32.90
C GLU A 282 10.32 12.23 -34.30
N GLY A 283 10.68 13.23 -35.11
CA GLY A 283 11.19 13.05 -36.48
C GLY A 283 12.72 12.92 -36.54
N LEU A 284 13.40 13.04 -35.40
CA LEU A 284 14.84 12.94 -35.31
C LEU A 284 15.22 11.55 -34.81
N THR A 285 16.28 10.97 -35.37
CA THR A 285 16.91 9.78 -34.79
C THR A 285 17.65 10.18 -33.51
N ILE A 286 16.91 10.25 -32.41
CA ILE A 286 17.46 10.58 -31.10
C ILE A 286 17.95 9.30 -30.46
N PHE A 287 19.25 9.23 -30.24
CA PHE A 287 19.84 8.14 -29.47
C PHE A 287 19.63 8.40 -27.98
N GLU A 288 19.19 7.38 -27.24
CA GLU A 288 19.02 7.43 -25.79
C GLU A 288 20.27 7.98 -25.09
N LEU A 289 21.44 7.58 -25.59
CA LEU A 289 22.76 8.00 -25.12
C LEU A 289 22.96 9.53 -25.14
N ALA A 290 22.26 10.26 -26.00
CA ALA A 290 22.34 11.72 -26.07
C ALA A 290 21.31 12.40 -25.16
N LEU A 291 20.09 11.84 -25.06
CA LEU A 291 19.01 12.47 -24.30
C LEU A 291 19.18 12.25 -22.79
N ARG A 292 19.60 11.05 -22.37
CA ARG A 292 19.72 10.68 -20.96
C ARG A 292 20.63 11.62 -20.15
N PRO A 293 21.84 12.01 -20.62
CA PRO A 293 22.68 12.97 -19.89
C PRO A 293 21.99 14.32 -19.69
N ILE A 294 21.31 14.83 -20.72
CA ILE A 294 20.61 16.12 -20.66
C ILE A 294 19.51 16.09 -19.59
N VAL A 295 18.68 15.04 -19.58
CA VAL A 295 17.62 14.90 -18.57
C VAL A 295 18.21 14.79 -17.17
N ARG A 296 19.33 14.06 -17.02
CA ARG A 296 19.99 13.89 -15.73
C ARG A 296 20.61 15.19 -15.21
N ASP A 297 21.27 15.97 -16.07
CA ASP A 297 21.86 17.25 -15.68
C ASP A 297 20.79 18.25 -15.23
N GLU A 298 19.67 18.32 -15.95
CA GLU A 298 18.53 19.17 -15.58
C GLU A 298 17.88 18.69 -14.26
N PHE A 299 17.76 17.39 -14.06
CA PHE A 299 17.24 16.80 -12.82
C PHE A 299 18.13 17.14 -11.61
N LEU A 300 19.45 16.94 -11.74
CA LEU A 300 20.42 17.26 -10.68
C LEU A 300 20.42 18.77 -10.36
N SER A 301 20.30 19.61 -11.39
CA SER A 301 20.17 21.07 -11.23
C SER A 301 18.94 21.47 -10.39
N VAL A 302 17.80 20.79 -10.58
CA VAL A 302 16.60 20.99 -9.76
C VAL A 302 16.84 20.56 -8.31
N GLN A 303 17.47 19.40 -8.08
CA GLN A 303 17.78 18.93 -6.72
C GLN A 303 18.71 19.91 -5.99
N GLU A 304 19.74 20.40 -6.66
CA GLU A 304 20.66 21.40 -6.10
C GLU A 304 19.93 22.70 -5.75
N THR A 305 19.02 23.15 -6.63
CA THR A 305 18.20 24.35 -6.39
C THR A 305 17.28 24.17 -5.18
N LEU A 306 16.63 23.01 -5.05
CA LEU A 306 15.79 22.68 -3.89
C LEU A 306 16.60 22.64 -2.59
N ALA A 307 17.80 22.05 -2.60
CA ALA A 307 18.69 22.02 -1.45
C ALA A 307 19.16 23.43 -1.07
N THR A 308 19.49 24.27 -2.06
CA THR A 308 19.93 25.66 -1.86
C THR A 308 18.83 26.54 -1.26
N HIS A 309 17.58 26.34 -1.68
CA HIS A 309 16.42 27.04 -1.09
C HIS A 309 16.10 26.62 0.35
N ALA A 310 16.73 25.56 0.87
CA ALA A 310 16.60 25.10 2.25
C ALA A 310 15.13 24.94 2.69
N TYR A 311 14.35 24.21 1.90
CA TYR A 311 12.99 23.80 2.29
C TYR A 311 13.06 22.84 3.50
N PRO A 312 12.13 22.92 4.46
CA PRO A 312 12.19 22.15 5.71
C PRO A 312 12.11 20.62 5.50
N ASN A 313 11.56 20.18 4.36
CA ASN A 313 11.35 18.79 3.99
C ASN A 313 12.30 18.30 2.89
N PHE A 314 13.39 19.03 2.60
CA PHE A 314 14.35 18.66 1.57
C PHE A 314 15.78 18.97 2.01
N SER A 315 16.68 18.00 1.83
CA SER A 315 18.10 18.13 2.17
C SER A 315 18.98 17.58 1.04
N SER A 316 20.28 17.88 1.08
CA SER A 316 21.24 17.28 0.15
C SER A 316 21.24 15.76 0.33
N GLY A 317 20.98 15.02 -0.75
CA GLY A 317 20.80 13.56 -0.73
C GLY A 317 19.36 13.08 -0.55
N THR A 318 18.38 13.98 -0.36
CA THR A 318 16.96 13.59 -0.40
C THR A 318 16.56 13.15 -1.81
N LYS A 319 16.09 11.90 -1.94
CA LYS A 319 15.56 11.37 -3.19
C LYS A 319 14.21 12.01 -3.53
N LEU A 320 14.03 12.43 -4.78
CA LEU A 320 12.71 12.89 -5.26
C LEU A 320 11.77 11.69 -5.45
N ARG A 321 10.47 11.93 -5.28
CA ARG A 321 9.44 10.91 -5.54
C ARG A 321 8.97 11.02 -6.99
N LEU A 322 8.60 9.90 -7.60
CA LEU A 322 7.91 9.89 -8.89
C LEU A 322 6.75 8.91 -8.80
N VAL A 323 5.53 9.42 -8.87
CA VAL A 323 4.30 8.64 -8.80
C VAL A 323 3.76 8.41 -10.20
N VAL A 324 3.47 7.16 -10.52
CA VAL A 324 2.68 6.75 -11.70
C VAL A 324 1.36 6.17 -11.18
N ASP A 325 0.30 6.97 -11.24
CA ASP A 325 -1.06 6.59 -10.85
C ASP A 325 -1.83 5.96 -12.02
N GLU A 326 -2.82 5.14 -11.67
CA GLU A 326 -3.58 4.27 -12.58
C GLU A 326 -2.69 3.46 -13.55
N ALA A 327 -1.52 3.01 -13.08
CA ALA A 327 -0.48 2.38 -13.88
C ALA A 327 -0.93 1.07 -14.58
N GLN A 328 -2.02 0.44 -14.13
CA GLN A 328 -2.57 -0.75 -14.77
C GLN A 328 -3.02 -0.47 -16.21
N ILE A 329 -3.39 0.77 -16.54
CA ILE A 329 -3.79 1.15 -17.91
C ILE A 329 -2.65 0.89 -18.89
N LEU A 330 -1.43 1.26 -18.52
CA LEU A 330 -0.22 0.98 -19.31
C LEU A 330 0.16 -0.50 -19.29
N GLY A 331 -0.26 -1.25 -18.26
CA GLY A 331 -0.04 -2.68 -18.13
C GLY A 331 -0.98 -3.53 -18.98
N ASP A 332 -2.18 -3.02 -19.27
CA ASP A 332 -3.17 -3.68 -20.12
C ASP A 332 -2.92 -3.43 -21.62
N ASN A 333 -2.14 -2.40 -21.97
CA ASN A 333 -1.83 -2.04 -23.35
C ASN A 333 -0.49 -2.65 -23.83
N GLY A 334 -0.46 -2.99 -25.12
CA GLY A 334 0.77 -3.35 -25.84
C GLY A 334 1.48 -4.61 -25.34
N SER A 335 0.76 -5.59 -24.79
CA SER A 335 1.34 -6.80 -24.18
C SER A 335 2.21 -7.67 -25.10
N GLU A 336 2.19 -7.42 -26.41
CA GLU A 336 3.01 -8.11 -27.42
C GLU A 336 3.90 -7.14 -28.24
N LEU A 337 3.88 -5.85 -27.90
CA LEU A 337 4.47 -4.79 -28.73
C LEU A 337 5.87 -4.35 -28.26
N PHE A 338 6.27 -4.71 -27.04
CA PHE A 338 7.53 -4.28 -26.43
C PHE A 338 8.35 -5.48 -25.94
N GLN A 339 9.68 -5.35 -26.02
CA GLN A 339 10.61 -6.38 -25.56
C GLN A 339 11.00 -6.16 -24.09
N SER A 340 11.07 -7.27 -23.33
CA SER A 340 11.65 -7.29 -21.98
C SER A 340 13.12 -6.88 -21.97
N SER A 341 13.49 -6.07 -20.97
CA SER A 341 14.89 -5.68 -20.73
C SER A 341 15.76 -6.78 -20.09
N PHE A 342 15.18 -7.93 -19.73
CA PHE A 342 15.87 -9.06 -19.07
C PHE A 342 15.90 -10.34 -19.90
N MET A 343 14.82 -10.67 -20.58
CA MET A 343 14.65 -11.94 -21.31
C MET A 343 14.18 -11.60 -22.73
N GLU A 344 15.06 -11.69 -23.72
CA GLU A 344 14.78 -11.26 -25.10
C GLU A 344 13.54 -11.91 -25.73
N THR A 345 13.07 -13.03 -25.18
CA THR A 345 11.95 -13.84 -25.68
C THR A 345 10.59 -13.50 -25.07
N ASP A 346 10.53 -12.69 -23.99
CA ASP A 346 9.28 -12.40 -23.29
C ASP A 346 8.73 -11.03 -23.68
N PRO A 347 7.58 -10.97 -24.36
CA PRO A 347 6.93 -9.70 -24.63
C PRO A 347 6.43 -9.06 -23.33
N GLN A 348 6.47 -7.74 -23.27
CA GLN A 348 6.07 -6.94 -22.12
C GLN A 348 5.07 -5.85 -22.50
N PRO A 349 4.23 -5.40 -21.54
CA PRO A 349 3.32 -4.30 -21.80
C PRO A 349 4.05 -2.96 -21.83
N MET A 350 3.36 -1.93 -22.34
CA MET A 350 3.85 -0.56 -22.47
C MET A 350 4.37 0.04 -21.15
N LEU A 351 3.81 -0.38 -20.02
CA LEU A 351 4.27 0.03 -18.69
C LEU A 351 5.77 -0.18 -18.49
N SER A 352 6.33 -1.29 -19.00
CA SER A 352 7.74 -1.65 -18.76
C SER A 352 8.75 -0.64 -19.35
N PRO A 353 8.72 -0.33 -20.66
CA PRO A 353 9.64 0.65 -21.23
C PRO A 353 9.48 2.05 -20.62
N ILE A 354 8.25 2.44 -20.24
CA ILE A 354 8.00 3.72 -19.55
C ILE A 354 8.69 3.74 -18.17
N LEU A 355 8.48 2.71 -17.35
CA LEU A 355 9.14 2.63 -16.04
C LEU A 355 10.67 2.62 -16.17
N ASN A 356 11.21 1.91 -17.16
CA ASN A 356 12.64 1.89 -17.44
C ASN A 356 13.17 3.28 -17.84
N GLY A 357 12.43 4.03 -18.67
CA GLY A 357 12.77 5.39 -19.05
C GLY A 357 12.94 6.31 -17.85
N PHE A 358 11.98 6.31 -16.92
CA PHE A 358 12.07 7.09 -15.67
C PHE A 358 13.27 6.68 -14.81
N ARG A 359 13.54 5.37 -14.67
CA ARG A 359 14.67 4.86 -13.87
C ARG A 359 16.01 5.30 -14.40
N LYS A 360 16.20 5.21 -15.70
CA LYS A 360 17.47 5.58 -16.34
C LYS A 360 17.81 7.05 -16.14
N ALA A 361 16.81 7.93 -16.05
CA ALA A 361 17.00 9.35 -15.78
C ALA A 361 17.34 9.64 -14.30
N GLY A 362 16.56 9.09 -13.38
CA GLY A 362 16.69 9.36 -11.94
C GLY A 362 17.80 8.57 -11.22
N ASP A 363 18.18 7.40 -11.75
CA ASP A 363 19.11 6.44 -11.13
C ASP A 363 18.86 6.22 -9.62
N GLN A 364 19.82 6.56 -8.74
CA GLN A 364 19.69 6.36 -7.29
C GLN A 364 18.95 7.50 -6.58
N ASP A 365 18.71 8.62 -7.29
CA ASP A 365 18.18 9.86 -6.72
C ASP A 365 16.65 9.96 -6.77
N LEU A 366 16.00 8.92 -7.28
CA LEU A 366 14.57 8.90 -7.53
C LEU A 366 13.96 7.62 -6.94
N THR A 367 12.85 7.79 -6.22
CA THR A 367 12.02 6.68 -5.72
C THR A 367 10.75 6.64 -6.56
N ILE A 368 10.64 5.61 -7.40
CA ILE A 368 9.43 5.41 -8.21
C ILE A 368 8.38 4.71 -7.37
N ILE A 369 7.19 5.29 -7.39
CA ILE A 369 5.96 4.80 -6.81
C ILE A 369 5.00 4.55 -7.94
N TYR A 370 4.41 3.37 -8.03
CA TYR A 370 3.30 3.11 -8.93
C TYR A 370 2.10 2.60 -8.14
N CYS A 371 0.93 3.07 -8.54
CA CYS A 371 -0.34 2.77 -7.89
C CYS A 371 -1.46 2.76 -8.93
N GLY A 372 -2.60 2.17 -8.57
CA GLY A 372 -3.74 2.06 -9.46
C GLY A 372 -4.65 0.88 -9.12
N VAL A 373 -5.89 0.92 -9.59
CA VAL A 373 -6.86 -0.14 -9.31
C VAL A 373 -6.59 -1.35 -10.19
N GLY A 374 -6.25 -2.48 -9.57
CA GLY A 374 -6.06 -3.73 -10.30
C GLY A 374 -4.63 -4.00 -10.74
N LEU A 375 -3.65 -3.28 -10.18
CA LEU A 375 -2.26 -3.72 -10.24
C LEU A 375 -2.13 -5.11 -9.64
N SER A 376 -1.66 -6.06 -10.44
CA SER A 376 -1.57 -7.46 -10.03
C SER A 376 -0.12 -7.83 -9.70
N ILE A 377 0.07 -9.05 -9.19
CA ILE A 377 1.42 -9.58 -8.95
C ILE A 377 2.27 -9.60 -10.23
N GLN A 378 1.64 -9.68 -11.41
CA GLN A 378 2.33 -9.62 -12.71
C GLN A 378 2.91 -8.22 -12.93
N THR A 379 2.18 -7.17 -12.53
CA THR A 379 2.65 -5.80 -12.61
C THR A 379 3.89 -5.58 -11.75
N LEU A 380 3.94 -6.19 -10.56
CA LEU A 380 5.14 -6.18 -9.71
C LEU A 380 6.33 -6.86 -10.38
N HIS A 381 6.12 -8.00 -11.04
CA HIS A 381 7.19 -8.68 -11.75
C HIS A 381 7.72 -7.86 -12.93
N TRP A 382 6.87 -7.16 -13.68
CA TRP A 382 7.33 -6.26 -14.77
C TRP A 382 8.07 -5.05 -14.22
N ALA A 383 7.59 -4.47 -13.14
CA ALA A 383 8.28 -3.38 -12.47
C ALA A 383 9.65 -3.83 -11.94
N LEU A 384 9.80 -5.01 -11.36
CA LEU A 384 11.11 -5.48 -10.90
C LEU A 384 12.04 -5.89 -12.07
N GLY A 385 11.47 -6.54 -13.10
CA GLY A 385 12.16 -6.97 -14.31
C GLY A 385 12.46 -5.86 -15.31
N SER A 386 12.53 -4.60 -14.88
CA SER A 386 12.88 -3.43 -15.71
C SER A 386 14.05 -2.61 -15.16
N GLY A 387 14.86 -3.17 -14.24
CA GLY A 387 16.11 -2.56 -13.76
C GLY A 387 17.37 -3.28 -14.26
N HIS A 388 18.48 -2.59 -14.54
CA HIS A 388 19.76 -3.20 -14.95
C HIS A 388 20.53 -3.90 -13.80
N GLY A 389 19.84 -4.64 -12.92
CA GLY A 389 20.44 -5.39 -11.82
C GLY A 389 20.35 -6.90 -12.06
N VAL A 390 21.44 -7.62 -11.80
CA VAL A 390 21.45 -9.08 -11.66
C VAL A 390 20.29 -9.48 -10.74
N LYS A 391 19.49 -10.49 -11.11
CA LYS A 391 18.64 -11.17 -10.13
C LYS A 391 19.57 -11.71 -9.05
N GLU A 392 19.70 -11.02 -7.94
CA GLU A 392 20.07 -11.69 -6.70
C GLU A 392 18.91 -12.64 -6.40
N GLU A 393 19.06 -13.90 -6.80
CA GLU A 393 18.21 -15.00 -6.35
C GLU A 393 18.20 -14.97 -4.82
N GLY A 394 17.13 -14.41 -4.23
CA GLY A 394 16.92 -14.41 -2.78
C GLY A 394 16.34 -13.14 -2.17
N SER A 395 16.38 -11.98 -2.82
CA SER A 395 15.89 -10.71 -2.24
C SER A 395 14.79 -10.06 -3.07
N SER A 396 13.59 -10.66 -3.09
CA SER A 396 12.37 -9.98 -3.56
C SER A 396 11.63 -9.34 -2.38
N THR A 397 12.25 -8.38 -1.69
CA THR A 397 11.55 -7.63 -0.64
C THR A 397 10.63 -6.62 -1.32
N PHE A 398 9.38 -7.02 -1.59
CA PHE A 398 8.34 -6.12 -2.06
C PHE A 398 8.07 -5.07 -0.98
N LEU A 399 8.31 -3.80 -1.30
CA LEU A 399 7.96 -2.71 -0.39
C LEU A 399 6.47 -2.41 -0.55
N TYR A 400 5.66 -3.23 0.13
CA TYR A 400 4.21 -3.20 0.10
C TYR A 400 3.63 -2.32 1.22
N LEU A 401 2.55 -1.62 0.89
CA LEU A 401 1.72 -0.91 1.84
C LEU A 401 0.29 -1.47 1.84
N GLU A 402 -0.16 -1.90 3.02
CA GLU A 402 -1.56 -2.29 3.26
C GLU A 402 -2.36 -1.06 3.69
N PHE A 403 -3.52 -0.83 3.08
CA PHE A 403 -4.51 0.11 3.60
C PHE A 403 -5.53 -0.67 4.43
N PRO A 404 -5.49 -0.61 5.77
CA PRO A 404 -6.41 -1.38 6.60
C PRO A 404 -7.86 -0.88 6.54
N GLY A 405 -8.12 0.20 5.77
CA GLY A 405 -9.43 0.85 5.74
C GLY A 405 -9.78 1.48 7.08
N TRP A 406 -11.07 1.49 7.40
CA TRP A 406 -11.55 1.94 8.71
C TRP A 406 -11.34 0.85 9.76
N THR A 407 -10.39 1.07 10.67
CA THR A 407 -10.00 0.12 11.73
C THR A 407 -11.06 -0.02 12.83
N CYS A 408 -11.73 1.07 13.21
CA CYS A 408 -12.75 1.09 14.26
C CYS A 408 -13.83 2.15 14.00
N ARG A 409 -14.92 2.12 14.76
CA ARG A 409 -15.97 3.16 14.71
C ARG A 409 -15.41 4.55 15.01
N ASP A 410 -14.47 4.64 15.95
CA ASP A 410 -13.92 5.91 16.42
C ASP A 410 -13.07 6.61 15.34
N SER A 411 -12.50 5.86 14.39
CA SER A 411 -11.76 6.45 13.27
C SER A 411 -12.70 7.19 12.31
N VAL A 412 -13.91 6.65 12.07
CA VAL A 412 -14.98 7.32 11.32
C VAL A 412 -15.43 8.59 12.05
N GLN A 413 -15.69 8.50 13.36
CA GLN A 413 -16.07 9.67 14.16
C GLN A 413 -15.03 10.77 14.08
N SER A 414 -13.76 10.39 14.28
CA SER A 414 -12.66 11.33 14.21
C SER A 414 -12.59 12.04 12.86
N TYR A 415 -12.94 11.35 11.75
CA TYR A 415 -12.94 11.95 10.41
C TYR A 415 -14.02 13.02 10.29
N ILE A 416 -15.21 12.76 10.81
CA ILE A 416 -16.30 13.73 10.88
C ILE A 416 -15.91 14.93 11.75
N ASP A 417 -15.28 14.70 12.91
CA ASP A 417 -14.87 15.77 13.81
C ASP A 417 -13.88 16.74 13.14
N ARG A 418 -12.94 16.22 12.34
CA ARG A 418 -12.03 17.07 11.55
C ARG A 418 -12.72 17.82 10.44
N LEU A 419 -13.68 17.19 9.74
CA LEU A 419 -14.51 17.91 8.77
C LEU A 419 -15.22 19.09 9.45
N LYS A 420 -15.74 18.87 10.66
CA LYS A 420 -16.36 19.93 11.47
C LYS A 420 -15.38 21.02 11.88
N GLU A 421 -14.14 20.68 12.21
CA GLU A 421 -13.11 21.67 12.58
C GLU A 421 -12.83 22.68 11.46
N GLN A 422 -13.02 22.29 10.20
CA GLN A 422 -12.87 23.18 9.03
C GLN A 422 -14.05 24.16 8.87
N LEU A 423 -15.17 23.95 9.58
CA LEU A 423 -16.35 24.80 9.46
C LEU A 423 -16.20 26.09 10.29
N PRO A 424 -16.59 27.25 9.74
CA PRO A 424 -16.26 28.56 10.31
C PRO A 424 -17.06 28.94 11.56
N ASN A 425 -18.24 28.33 11.77
CA ASN A 425 -19.15 28.72 12.86
C ASN A 425 -19.78 27.51 13.58
N VAL A 426 -20.25 27.74 14.80
CA VAL A 426 -20.80 26.72 15.71
C VAL A 426 -22.10 26.10 15.14
N GLU A 427 -22.92 26.91 14.48
CA GLU A 427 -24.17 26.46 13.86
C GLU A 427 -23.92 25.41 12.78
N SER A 428 -22.95 25.65 11.88
CA SER A 428 -22.58 24.68 10.83
C SER A 428 -22.05 23.38 11.43
N LYS A 429 -21.31 23.45 12.54
CA LYS A 429 -20.83 22.26 13.27
C LYS A 429 -21.99 21.47 13.87
N ALA A 430 -22.97 22.14 14.46
CA ALA A 430 -24.18 21.51 15.01
C ALA A 430 -25.07 20.90 13.92
N THR A 431 -25.11 21.50 12.72
CA THR A 431 -25.81 20.93 11.56
C THR A 431 -25.21 19.58 11.17
N VAL A 432 -23.87 19.44 11.16
CA VAL A 432 -23.23 18.14 10.89
C VAL A 432 -23.63 17.09 11.92
N ASP A 433 -23.67 17.44 13.21
CA ASP A 433 -24.10 16.50 14.28
C ASP A 433 -25.55 16.06 14.12
N THR A 434 -26.40 16.96 13.61
CA THR A 434 -27.81 16.67 13.33
C THR A 434 -27.97 15.75 12.13
N LEU A 435 -27.18 15.98 11.07
CA LEU A 435 -27.24 15.19 9.83
C LEU A 435 -26.59 13.81 9.98
N ILE A 436 -25.54 13.71 10.80
CA ILE A 436 -24.77 12.48 11.00
C ILE A 436 -24.81 12.10 12.49
N PRO A 437 -25.97 11.57 12.98
CA PRO A 437 -26.10 11.17 14.37
C PRO A 437 -25.20 9.96 14.72
N PRO A 438 -24.98 9.65 16.01
CA PRO A 438 -24.16 8.51 16.44
C PRO A 438 -24.57 7.15 15.85
N ALA A 439 -25.86 6.99 15.53
CA ALA A 439 -26.42 5.83 14.85
C ALA A 439 -25.93 5.72 13.39
N ALA A 440 -25.86 6.84 12.67
CA ALA A 440 -25.32 6.90 11.31
C ALA A 440 -23.83 6.52 11.30
N VAL A 441 -23.04 7.03 12.25
CA VAL A 441 -21.61 6.66 12.40
C VAL A 441 -21.44 5.17 12.63
N ASN A 442 -22.29 4.57 13.46
CA ASN A 442 -22.27 3.13 13.70
C ASN A 442 -22.63 2.33 12.44
N MET A 443 -23.65 2.75 11.69
CA MET A 443 -24.07 2.09 10.45
C MET A 443 -23.02 2.21 9.34
N LEU A 444 -22.42 3.40 9.18
CA LEU A 444 -21.30 3.65 8.27
C LEU A 444 -20.18 2.65 8.53
N TYR A 445 -19.71 2.54 9.78
CA TYR A 445 -18.65 1.59 10.13
C TYR A 445 -19.10 0.15 9.92
N LYS A 446 -20.28 -0.26 10.41
CA LYS A 446 -20.69 -1.68 10.32
C LYS A 446 -20.89 -2.16 8.89
N ARG A 447 -21.49 -1.34 8.01
CA ARG A 447 -21.90 -1.76 6.66
C ARG A 447 -20.90 -1.39 5.57
N LEU A 448 -20.21 -0.27 5.73
CA LEU A 448 -19.31 0.25 4.71
C LEU A 448 -17.82 0.14 5.10
N ARG A 449 -17.49 -0.59 6.18
CA ARG A 449 -16.10 -0.94 6.51
C ARG A 449 -15.45 -1.79 5.41
N GLY A 450 -14.15 -1.57 5.23
CA GLY A 450 -13.35 -2.19 4.17
C GLY A 450 -12.57 -1.11 3.42
N ARG A 451 -13.26 -0.36 2.56
CA ARG A 451 -12.67 0.76 1.80
C ARG A 451 -12.97 2.11 2.45
N PHE A 452 -12.08 3.08 2.25
CA PHE A 452 -12.31 4.45 2.72
C PHE A 452 -13.41 5.16 1.93
N ARG A 453 -13.38 5.04 0.59
CA ARG A 453 -14.25 5.79 -0.32
C ARG A 453 -15.75 5.62 -0.05
N PRO A 454 -16.31 4.41 0.19
CA PRO A 454 -17.73 4.25 0.46
C PRO A 454 -18.25 5.08 1.64
N ILE A 455 -17.53 5.07 2.78
CA ILE A 455 -17.91 5.88 3.96
C ILE A 455 -17.78 7.38 3.65
N VAL A 456 -16.69 7.80 3.00
CA VAL A 456 -16.50 9.22 2.63
C VAL A 456 -17.61 9.69 1.71
N THR A 457 -17.91 8.94 0.65
CA THR A 457 -19.00 9.25 -0.29
C THR A 457 -20.36 9.31 0.42
N ALA A 458 -20.63 8.39 1.35
CA ALA A 458 -21.87 8.41 2.12
C ALA A 458 -21.97 9.66 3.01
N ILE A 459 -20.88 10.04 3.69
CA ILE A 459 -20.80 11.28 4.48
C ILE A 459 -21.06 12.50 3.58
N GLU A 460 -20.39 12.59 2.43
CA GLU A 460 -20.59 13.69 1.48
C GLU A 460 -22.03 13.78 0.98
N GLU A 461 -22.66 12.64 0.69
CA GLU A 461 -24.05 12.58 0.23
C GLU A 461 -25.06 12.96 1.31
N ILE A 462 -24.84 12.52 2.56
CA ILE A 462 -25.65 12.95 3.70
C ILE A 462 -25.59 14.47 3.87
N LEU A 463 -24.38 15.03 3.84
CA LEU A 463 -24.17 16.47 3.97
C LEU A 463 -24.79 17.25 2.81
N ARG A 464 -24.64 16.76 1.57
CA ARG A 464 -25.21 17.38 0.38
C ARG A 464 -26.74 17.37 0.38
N THR A 465 -27.32 16.27 0.85
CA THR A 465 -28.78 16.11 0.93
C THR A 465 -29.39 17.04 1.97
N GLY A 466 -28.70 17.25 3.11
CA GLY A 466 -29.13 18.18 4.15
C GLY A 466 -30.40 17.76 4.91
N ASP A 467 -30.84 16.50 4.77
CA ASP A 467 -32.03 15.94 5.40
C ASP A 467 -31.64 14.89 6.44
N PRO A 468 -31.83 15.16 7.75
CA PRO A 468 -31.52 14.22 8.84
C PRO A 468 -32.29 12.90 8.78
N ALA A 469 -33.37 12.80 8.01
CA ALA A 469 -34.14 11.56 7.88
C ALA A 469 -33.58 10.62 6.80
N LYS A 470 -32.65 11.07 5.96
CA LYS A 470 -32.21 10.32 4.77
C LYS A 470 -30.90 9.55 4.91
N TRP A 471 -30.15 9.72 5.99
CA TRP A 471 -28.82 9.09 6.12
C TRP A 471 -28.87 7.57 6.02
N GLU A 472 -29.91 6.92 6.54
CA GLU A 472 -30.05 5.46 6.46
C GLU A 472 -30.23 4.98 5.02
N ALA A 473 -31.14 5.63 4.27
CA ALA A 473 -31.37 5.35 2.85
C ALA A 473 -30.12 5.62 2.00
N ILE A 474 -29.37 6.69 2.29
CA ILE A 474 -28.13 7.02 1.60
C ILE A 474 -27.07 5.93 1.81
N ILE A 475 -26.90 5.44 3.05
CA ILE A 475 -25.96 4.35 3.35
C ILE A 475 -26.38 3.06 2.63
N ASP A 476 -27.68 2.76 2.61
CA ASP A 476 -28.24 1.63 1.87
C ASP A 476 -27.93 1.72 0.37
N ASP A 477 -28.17 2.87 -0.23
CA ASP A 477 -27.94 3.11 -1.65
C ASP A 477 -26.46 2.95 -2.00
N ILE A 478 -25.54 3.52 -1.21
CA ILE A 478 -24.10 3.37 -1.40
C ILE A 478 -23.66 1.91 -1.32
N GLU A 479 -24.16 1.15 -0.34
CA GLU A 479 -23.85 -0.27 -0.25
C GLU A 479 -24.36 -1.03 -1.49
N ASN A 480 -25.63 -0.79 -1.87
CA ASN A 480 -26.26 -1.44 -3.02
C ASN A 480 -25.51 -1.16 -4.32
N ILE A 481 -25.07 0.07 -4.54
CA ILE A 481 -24.27 0.47 -5.70
C ILE A 481 -23.00 -0.39 -5.83
N ILE A 482 -22.39 -0.79 -4.71
CA ILE A 482 -21.12 -1.51 -4.70
C ILE A 482 -21.31 -3.01 -4.87
N VAL A 483 -22.33 -3.61 -4.24
CA VAL A 483 -22.44 -5.09 -4.16
C VAL A 483 -23.71 -5.68 -4.76
N SER A 484 -24.69 -4.88 -5.16
CA SER A 484 -25.96 -5.40 -5.68
C SER A 484 -25.83 -5.90 -7.11
N TRP A 485 -26.50 -7.02 -7.38
CA TRP A 485 -26.65 -7.55 -8.74
C TRP A 485 -27.43 -6.61 -9.67
N LYS A 486 -28.40 -5.85 -9.14
CA LYS A 486 -29.21 -4.92 -9.94
C LYS A 486 -28.36 -3.81 -10.58
N GLU A 487 -27.24 -3.48 -9.95
CA GLU A 487 -26.30 -2.43 -10.36
C GLU A 487 -25.08 -3.01 -11.10
N GLN A 488 -25.13 -4.27 -11.56
CA GLN A 488 -24.00 -4.97 -12.19
C GLN A 488 -23.44 -4.27 -13.45
N GLU A 489 -24.26 -3.48 -14.15
CA GLU A 489 -23.80 -2.73 -15.33
C GLU A 489 -22.89 -1.56 -14.95
N ARG A 490 -22.98 -1.08 -13.71
CA ARG A 490 -22.18 0.02 -13.21
C ARG A 490 -20.72 -0.38 -13.01
N ARG A 491 -19.80 0.50 -13.40
CA ARG A 491 -18.36 0.32 -13.14
C ARG A 491 -18.08 0.49 -11.64
N GLY A 492 -17.26 -0.39 -11.07
CA GLY A 492 -16.95 -0.41 -9.64
C GLY A 492 -17.95 -1.19 -8.77
N ASN A 493 -19.04 -1.70 -9.35
CA ASN A 493 -19.88 -2.69 -8.71
C ASN A 493 -19.19 -4.06 -8.76
N LEU A 494 -18.94 -4.67 -7.60
CA LEU A 494 -18.15 -5.89 -7.48
C LEU A 494 -18.82 -7.11 -8.15
N THR A 495 -20.15 -7.22 -8.12
CA THR A 495 -20.84 -8.31 -8.85
C THR A 495 -20.72 -8.13 -10.36
N GLY A 496 -20.80 -6.89 -10.83
CA GLY A 496 -20.53 -6.53 -12.22
C GLY A 496 -19.11 -6.83 -12.65
N GLU A 497 -18.11 -6.50 -11.83
CA GLU A 497 -16.71 -6.79 -12.15
C GLU A 497 -16.43 -8.30 -12.22
N LEU A 498 -17.06 -9.11 -11.35
CA LEU A 498 -16.99 -10.58 -11.45
C LEU A 498 -17.54 -11.09 -12.79
N LEU A 499 -18.67 -10.56 -13.27
CA LEU A 499 -19.27 -10.95 -14.55
C LEU A 499 -18.42 -10.53 -15.75
N ARG A 500 -17.80 -9.35 -15.68
CA ARG A 500 -16.84 -8.90 -16.70
C ARG A 500 -15.63 -9.83 -16.74
N LEU A 501 -15.16 -10.29 -15.59
CA LEU A 501 -14.06 -11.26 -15.52
C LEU A 501 -14.46 -12.63 -16.09
N GLU A 502 -15.64 -13.16 -15.76
CA GLU A 502 -16.17 -14.39 -16.38
C GLU A 502 -16.18 -14.27 -17.91
N THR A 503 -16.75 -13.17 -18.41
CA THR A 503 -16.82 -12.90 -19.85
C THR A 503 -15.43 -12.81 -20.49
N LYS A 504 -14.45 -12.24 -19.78
CA LYS A 504 -13.05 -12.15 -20.23
C LYS A 504 -12.38 -13.52 -20.27
N ILE A 505 -12.66 -14.38 -19.30
CA ILE A 505 -12.16 -15.76 -19.25
C ILE A 505 -12.73 -16.58 -20.41
N ASP A 506 -14.04 -16.52 -20.62
CA ASP A 506 -14.74 -17.27 -21.67
C ASP A 506 -14.24 -16.88 -23.08
N LYS A 507 -13.90 -15.61 -23.29
CA LYS A 507 -13.35 -15.11 -24.57
C LYS A 507 -11.90 -15.52 -24.83
N HIS A 508 -11.12 -15.82 -23.79
CA HIS A 508 -9.69 -16.08 -23.91
C HIS A 508 -9.22 -17.32 -23.11
N PRO A 509 -9.82 -18.51 -23.32
CA PRO A 509 -9.61 -19.67 -22.45
C PRO A 509 -8.14 -20.11 -22.35
N LYS A 510 -7.37 -19.96 -23.44
CA LYS A 510 -5.93 -20.26 -23.44
C LYS A 510 -5.10 -19.35 -22.51
N LYS A 511 -5.49 -18.08 -22.38
CA LYS A 511 -4.83 -17.10 -21.49
C LYS A 511 -5.13 -17.35 -20.02
N PHE A 512 -6.24 -18.04 -19.73
CA PHE A 512 -6.74 -18.30 -18.38
C PHE A 512 -6.71 -19.79 -18.01
N ALA A 513 -5.95 -20.62 -18.72
CA ALA A 513 -5.91 -22.07 -18.51
C ALA A 513 -5.44 -22.48 -17.09
N SER A 514 -4.69 -21.61 -16.39
CA SER A 514 -4.20 -21.83 -15.03
C SER A 514 -5.06 -21.20 -13.94
N PHE A 515 -6.13 -20.47 -14.30
CA PHE A 515 -6.98 -19.74 -13.36
C PHE A 515 -8.00 -20.72 -12.75
N SER A 516 -8.09 -20.79 -11.42
CA SER A 516 -9.12 -21.61 -10.77
C SER A 516 -10.52 -21.10 -11.12
N SER A 517 -11.52 -21.96 -11.18
CA SER A 517 -12.88 -21.51 -11.49
C SER A 517 -13.32 -20.42 -10.51
N ILE A 518 -13.78 -19.25 -11.02
CA ILE A 518 -14.30 -18.15 -10.18
C ILE A 518 -15.32 -18.71 -9.18
N LYS A 519 -16.22 -19.57 -9.65
CA LYS A 519 -17.25 -20.18 -8.82
C LYS A 519 -16.67 -21.06 -7.71
N GLU A 520 -15.61 -21.81 -7.98
CA GLU A 520 -14.99 -22.66 -6.95
C GLU A 520 -14.31 -21.79 -5.89
N THR A 521 -13.56 -20.77 -6.30
CA THR A 521 -12.84 -19.88 -5.38
C THR A 521 -13.81 -19.03 -4.54
N LEU A 522 -14.83 -18.46 -5.16
CA LEU A 522 -15.87 -17.72 -4.44
C LEU A 522 -16.71 -18.65 -3.55
N GLY A 523 -17.01 -19.87 -4.01
CA GLY A 523 -17.74 -20.86 -3.23
C GLY A 523 -16.96 -21.29 -1.99
N LEU A 524 -15.64 -21.48 -2.12
CA LEU A 524 -14.75 -21.77 -1.01
C LEU A 524 -14.64 -20.58 -0.05
N PHE A 525 -14.56 -19.35 -0.56
CA PHE A 525 -14.55 -18.14 0.27
C PHE A 525 -15.84 -18.03 1.10
N LEU A 526 -17.00 -18.23 0.46
CA LEU A 526 -18.29 -18.27 1.15
C LEU A 526 -18.33 -19.40 2.19
N TYR A 527 -17.98 -20.63 1.80
CA TYR A 527 -17.97 -21.79 2.69
C TYR A 527 -17.10 -21.57 3.94
N ARG A 528 -15.86 -21.08 3.76
CA ARG A 528 -14.93 -20.82 4.86
C ARG A 528 -15.45 -19.77 5.83
N HIS A 529 -16.03 -18.69 5.30
CA HIS A 529 -16.60 -17.64 6.12
C HIS A 529 -17.84 -18.12 6.89
N CYS A 530 -18.73 -18.84 6.21
CA CYS A 530 -20.00 -19.28 6.74
C CYS A 530 -19.88 -20.43 7.76
N LEU A 531 -18.95 -21.37 7.55
CA LEU A 531 -18.91 -22.63 8.31
C LEU A 531 -17.67 -22.82 9.17
N LEU A 532 -16.55 -22.17 8.82
CA LEU A 532 -15.27 -22.38 9.51
C LEU A 532 -14.80 -21.18 10.33
N ASP A 533 -15.62 -20.13 10.43
CA ASP A 533 -15.27 -18.88 11.14
C ASP A 533 -13.98 -18.22 10.60
N ALA A 534 -13.58 -18.57 9.39
CA ALA A 534 -12.38 -18.06 8.76
C ALA A 534 -12.73 -16.82 7.95
N THR A 535 -12.27 -15.65 8.42
CA THR A 535 -12.56 -14.36 7.79
C THR A 535 -11.73 -14.10 6.54
N GLU A 536 -10.69 -14.90 6.27
CA GLU A 536 -9.82 -14.74 5.12
C GLU A 536 -9.54 -16.06 4.38
N ILE A 537 -9.30 -15.94 3.08
CA ILE A 537 -8.73 -16.99 2.23
C ILE A 537 -7.46 -16.46 1.56
N VAL A 538 -6.38 -17.23 1.64
CA VAL A 538 -5.12 -16.95 0.96
C VAL A 538 -5.02 -17.83 -0.27
N LEU A 539 -4.86 -17.19 -1.42
CA LEU A 539 -4.79 -17.80 -2.75
C LEU A 539 -3.38 -17.65 -3.30
N GLU A 540 -2.87 -18.74 -3.88
CA GLU A 540 -1.46 -18.81 -4.25
C GLU A 540 -1.07 -17.86 -5.38
N ASN A 541 -1.91 -17.71 -6.42
CA ASN A 541 -1.62 -16.86 -7.57
C ASN A 541 -2.89 -16.44 -8.34
N GLU A 542 -3.86 -15.80 -7.67
CA GLU A 542 -5.12 -15.37 -8.29
C GLU A 542 -5.17 -13.87 -8.57
N ALA A 543 -4.15 -13.38 -9.28
CA ALA A 543 -3.97 -11.98 -9.67
C ALA A 543 -5.23 -11.32 -10.26
N ARG A 544 -6.10 -12.09 -10.95
CA ARG A 544 -7.29 -11.54 -11.58
C ARG A 544 -8.35 -11.08 -10.58
N LEU A 545 -8.45 -11.74 -9.42
CA LEU A 545 -9.34 -11.28 -8.36
C LEU A 545 -8.87 -9.96 -7.76
N VAL A 546 -7.55 -9.69 -7.77
CA VAL A 546 -7.01 -8.37 -7.42
C VAL A 546 -7.32 -7.35 -8.52
N GLU A 547 -7.20 -7.73 -9.79
CA GLU A 547 -7.49 -6.86 -10.95
C GLU A 547 -8.92 -6.31 -10.94
N VAL A 548 -9.91 -7.14 -10.56
CA VAL A 548 -11.31 -6.70 -10.41
C VAL A 548 -11.60 -6.05 -9.05
N ALA A 549 -10.56 -5.71 -8.29
CA ALA A 549 -10.66 -5.17 -6.94
C ALA A 549 -11.52 -6.03 -6.01
N PHE A 550 -11.47 -7.35 -6.13
CA PHE A 550 -12.19 -8.29 -5.27
C PHE A 550 -11.29 -8.88 -4.17
N GLY A 551 -10.02 -9.04 -4.49
CA GLY A 551 -8.96 -9.41 -3.55
C GLY A 551 -7.92 -8.32 -3.38
N ARG A 552 -7.08 -8.48 -2.37
CA ARG A 552 -5.88 -7.66 -2.13
C ARG A 552 -4.63 -8.52 -2.11
N ILE A 553 -3.47 -7.91 -2.31
CA ILE A 553 -2.18 -8.60 -2.23
C ILE A 553 -1.71 -8.51 -0.78
N LYS A 554 -1.29 -9.62 -0.16
CA LYS A 554 -0.55 -9.62 1.12
C LYS A 554 0.75 -10.41 0.97
N ILE A 555 1.77 -10.05 1.74
CA ILE A 555 3.06 -10.75 1.74
C ILE A 555 3.10 -11.75 2.89
N PHE A 556 3.32 -13.02 2.57
CA PHE A 556 3.54 -14.09 3.54
C PHE A 556 4.91 -14.72 3.30
N GLY A 557 5.80 -14.65 4.29
CA GLY A 557 7.16 -15.21 4.18
C GLY A 557 7.94 -14.69 2.97
N GLY A 558 7.81 -13.40 2.64
CA GLY A 558 8.45 -12.78 1.46
C GLY A 558 7.73 -13.02 0.13
N THR A 559 6.71 -13.88 0.10
CA THR A 559 5.94 -14.17 -1.11
C THR A 559 4.64 -13.37 -1.15
N ALA A 560 4.40 -12.63 -2.23
CA ALA A 560 3.11 -11.98 -2.46
C ALA A 560 2.03 -13.01 -2.80
N ARG A 561 0.88 -12.94 -2.11
CA ARG A 561 -0.28 -13.83 -2.28
C ARG A 561 -1.54 -12.99 -2.45
N THR A 562 -2.55 -13.54 -3.13
CA THR A 562 -3.87 -12.90 -3.20
C THR A 562 -4.70 -13.28 -1.97
N VAL A 563 -5.38 -12.34 -1.34
CA VAL A 563 -6.20 -12.57 -0.15
C VAL A 563 -7.59 -12.01 -0.37
N LEU A 564 -8.62 -12.80 -0.06
CA LEU A 564 -10.01 -12.32 0.04
C LEU A 564 -10.41 -12.32 1.51
N ASP A 565 -10.71 -11.15 2.04
CA ASP A 565 -11.08 -10.93 3.44
C ASP A 565 -11.91 -9.66 3.64
N GLU A 566 -12.31 -9.00 2.55
CA GLU A 566 -13.06 -7.76 2.61
C GLU A 566 -14.57 -8.03 2.80
N PRO A 567 -15.26 -7.29 3.69
CA PRO A 567 -16.72 -7.40 3.87
C PRO A 567 -17.52 -7.19 2.57
N PHE A 568 -17.12 -6.24 1.72
CA PHE A 568 -17.77 -6.02 0.42
C PHE A 568 -17.58 -7.19 -0.54
N ALA A 569 -16.39 -7.80 -0.57
CA ALA A 569 -16.13 -8.99 -1.37
C ALA A 569 -17.05 -10.14 -0.94
N LEU A 570 -17.16 -10.41 0.37
CA LEU A 570 -18.06 -11.44 0.88
C LEU A 570 -19.52 -11.19 0.48
N LYS A 571 -20.00 -9.95 0.66
CA LYS A 571 -21.39 -9.60 0.34
C LYS A 571 -21.66 -9.67 -1.16
N ALA A 572 -20.71 -9.26 -2.00
CA ALA A 572 -20.77 -9.43 -3.43
C ALA A 572 -20.75 -10.91 -3.85
N THR A 573 -19.95 -11.76 -3.20
CA THR A 573 -19.97 -13.22 -3.41
C THR A 573 -21.35 -13.79 -3.14
N PHE A 574 -21.98 -13.41 -2.02
CA PHE A 574 -23.33 -13.87 -1.70
C PHE A 574 -24.35 -13.43 -2.76
N ASN A 575 -24.35 -12.15 -3.14
CA ASN A 575 -25.26 -11.63 -4.15
C ASN A 575 -25.03 -12.28 -5.53
N TYR A 576 -23.79 -12.58 -5.87
CA TYR A 576 -23.44 -13.32 -7.10
C TYR A 576 -24.04 -14.72 -7.09
N PHE A 577 -23.88 -15.50 -6.00
CA PHE A 577 -24.43 -16.85 -5.93
C PHE A 577 -25.95 -16.87 -5.79
N ARG A 578 -26.54 -15.88 -5.13
CA ARG A 578 -28.01 -15.79 -5.03
C ARG A 578 -28.68 -15.77 -6.40
N GLU A 579 -28.01 -15.22 -7.41
CA GLU A 579 -28.52 -15.14 -8.79
C GLU A 579 -28.00 -16.29 -9.66
N LYS A 580 -26.73 -16.68 -9.53
CA LYS A 580 -26.09 -17.70 -10.38
C LYS A 580 -26.29 -19.15 -9.90
N ASP A 581 -26.42 -19.35 -8.60
CA ASP A 581 -26.64 -20.65 -7.96
C ASP A 581 -27.44 -20.49 -6.64
N PRO A 582 -28.76 -20.24 -6.73
CA PRO A 582 -29.61 -20.08 -5.56
C PRO A 582 -29.61 -21.33 -4.65
N SER A 583 -29.27 -22.49 -5.21
CA SER A 583 -29.25 -23.76 -4.49
C SER A 583 -28.08 -23.83 -3.50
N LEU A 584 -26.92 -23.31 -3.88
CA LEU A 584 -25.75 -23.18 -3.00
C LEU A 584 -26.05 -22.25 -1.82
N VAL A 585 -26.70 -21.12 -2.09
CA VAL A 585 -27.13 -20.17 -1.04
C VAL A 585 -28.14 -20.84 -0.10
N SER A 586 -29.15 -21.49 -0.65
CA SER A 586 -30.17 -22.21 0.14
C SER A 586 -29.57 -23.37 0.95
N ALA A 587 -28.50 -24.01 0.45
CA ALA A 587 -27.77 -25.04 1.18
C ALA A 587 -26.95 -24.46 2.32
N ALA A 588 -26.28 -23.32 2.10
CA ALA A 588 -25.58 -22.58 3.15
C ALA A 588 -26.55 -22.13 4.25
N GLU A 589 -27.67 -21.51 3.89
CA GLU A 589 -28.73 -21.09 4.84
C GLU A 589 -29.28 -22.26 5.66
N ARG A 590 -29.53 -23.41 5.02
CA ARG A 590 -29.95 -24.62 5.74
C ARG A 590 -28.86 -25.15 6.67
N ALA A 591 -27.60 -25.16 6.24
CA ALA A 591 -26.49 -25.59 7.09
C ALA A 591 -26.37 -24.70 8.34
N MET A 592 -26.67 -23.41 8.25
CA MET A 592 -26.71 -22.50 9.41
C MET A 592 -27.81 -22.86 10.39
N LEU A 593 -29.05 -23.02 9.91
CA LEU A 593 -30.23 -23.27 10.75
C LEU A 593 -30.08 -24.56 11.58
N HIS A 594 -29.25 -25.49 11.10
CA HIS A 594 -29.02 -26.80 11.74
C HIS A 594 -27.61 -26.92 12.33
N SER A 595 -26.82 -25.84 12.34
CA SER A 595 -25.49 -25.84 12.96
C SER A 595 -25.64 -25.61 14.47
N ASP A 596 -24.95 -26.40 15.28
CA ASP A 596 -24.86 -26.17 16.74
C ASP A 596 -23.64 -25.28 17.11
N ASN A 597 -22.89 -24.81 16.11
CA ASN A 597 -21.69 -23.99 16.34
C ASN A 597 -22.06 -22.52 16.58
N PRO A 598 -21.81 -21.95 17.78
CA PRO A 598 -22.12 -20.56 18.09
C PRO A 598 -21.42 -19.53 17.20
N SER A 599 -20.25 -19.86 16.65
CA SER A 599 -19.53 -18.94 15.76
C SER A 599 -20.21 -18.78 14.40
N VAL A 600 -20.83 -19.85 13.90
CA VAL A 600 -21.65 -19.85 12.66
C VAL A 600 -22.88 -18.96 12.82
N HIS A 601 -23.48 -18.93 14.02
CA HIS A 601 -24.64 -18.09 14.32
C HIS A 601 -24.30 -16.61 14.48
N GLY A 602 -23.11 -16.24 14.94
CA GLY A 602 -22.74 -14.84 15.14
C GLY A 602 -22.43 -14.10 13.84
N ASN A 603 -21.43 -14.57 13.10
CA ASN A 603 -20.86 -13.82 11.96
C ASN A 603 -21.80 -13.79 10.75
N MET A 604 -22.50 -14.89 10.50
CA MET A 604 -23.38 -15.02 9.35
C MET A 604 -24.74 -14.34 9.57
N TRP A 605 -25.22 -14.28 10.83
CA TRP A 605 -26.41 -13.52 11.21
C TRP A 605 -26.21 -12.01 11.14
N GLU A 606 -25.02 -11.51 11.49
CA GLU A 606 -24.68 -10.08 11.35
C GLU A 606 -24.42 -9.67 9.90
N ALA A 607 -23.81 -10.53 9.08
CA ALA A 607 -23.39 -10.19 7.72
C ALA A 607 -24.48 -10.43 6.64
N MET A 608 -25.32 -11.46 6.79
CA MET A 608 -26.10 -12.00 5.66
C MET A 608 -27.62 -12.02 5.89
N MET A 609 -28.07 -12.15 7.13
CA MET A 609 -29.49 -12.19 7.47
C MET A 609 -30.22 -10.83 7.48
N PRO A 610 -29.60 -9.66 7.75
CA PRO A 610 -30.34 -8.40 7.80
C PRO A 610 -31.02 -8.03 6.46
N PRO A 611 -30.39 -8.18 5.27
CA PRO A 611 -31.06 -7.95 4.00
C PRO A 611 -32.23 -8.91 3.76
N VAL A 612 -32.07 -10.19 4.09
CA VAL A 612 -33.11 -11.23 3.92
C VAL A 612 -34.30 -10.95 4.83
N LEU A 613 -34.06 -10.62 6.10
CA LEU A 613 -35.11 -10.26 7.06
C LEU A 613 -35.80 -8.94 6.66
N VAL A 614 -35.04 -7.92 6.26
CA VAL A 614 -35.60 -6.65 5.80
C VAL A 614 -36.47 -6.84 4.56
N GLU A 615 -36.06 -7.65 3.59
CA GLU A 615 -36.86 -7.96 2.39
C GLU A 615 -38.09 -8.81 2.73
N THR A 616 -37.95 -9.75 3.67
CA THR A 616 -39.06 -10.58 4.18
C THR A 616 -40.09 -9.75 4.95
N PHE A 617 -39.66 -8.81 5.79
CA PHE A 617 -40.54 -7.94 6.58
C PHE A 617 -41.05 -6.72 5.78
N LYS A 618 -40.37 -6.30 4.71
CA LYS A 618 -40.89 -5.32 3.75
C LYS A 618 -41.98 -5.92 2.85
N SER A 619 -41.87 -7.21 2.50
CA SER A 619 -42.82 -7.91 1.63
C SER A 619 -43.98 -8.58 2.36
N ARG A 620 -43.85 -8.80 3.68
CA ARG A 620 -44.93 -9.27 4.56
C ARG A 620 -45.10 -8.28 5.70
N PRO A 621 -46.14 -7.42 5.71
CA PRO A 621 -46.52 -6.75 6.94
C PRO A 621 -46.76 -7.86 7.96
N LEU A 622 -46.08 -7.78 9.11
CA LEU A 622 -46.41 -8.59 10.27
C LEU A 622 -47.87 -8.28 10.58
N SER A 623 -48.76 -9.19 10.17
CA SER A 623 -50.18 -9.08 10.44
C SER A 623 -50.38 -9.02 11.95
N SER A 624 -51.10 -7.97 12.36
CA SER A 624 -51.62 -7.63 13.69
C SER A 624 -51.75 -8.76 14.71
#